data_AF-A0A531M5I0-F1
#
_entry.id   AF-A0A531M5I0-F1
#
_cell.length_a   1.000
_cell.length_b   1.000
_cell.length_c   1.000
_cell.angle_alpha   90.00
_cell.angle_beta   90.00
_cell.angle_gamma   90.00
#
_symmetry.space_group_name_H-M   'P 1'
#
loop_
_entity.id
_entity.type
_entity.pdbx_description
1 polymer ?
#
loop_
_entity_poly.entity_id
_entity_poly.type
_entity_poly.pdbx_seq_one_letter_code
_entity_poly.pdbx_strand_id
1 'polypeptide(L)'
;GIMDTPIPYAMAGLFFLFPIIFFSVLFWTRYKNRPDRLYILLGLTLVIGGWIYAGLVFDADPLKIVHIDPNQLNIFVAVVFASSPGVFRIVRGLTMDIKTRDYVAAAQTRGESPWYIMLWEILPNARGPLIVDACLRIGYTTILLGTLGYFGLGLAPESPDWGTAIK
;
A
#
# COMPACT_ATOMS: atom_id res chain seq x y z
N GLY A 1 6.03 -20.97 20.38
CA GLY A 1 5.40 -21.18 19.05
C GLY A 1 6.18 -20.40 18.01
N ILE A 2 5.90 -20.51 16.71
CA ILE A 2 6.62 -19.71 15.68
C ILE A 2 6.43 -18.19 15.91
N MET A 3 5.45 -17.78 16.72
CA MET A 3 5.29 -16.42 17.26
C MET A 3 6.41 -15.94 18.20
N ASP A 4 7.25 -16.83 18.73
CA ASP A 4 8.44 -16.48 19.54
C ASP A 4 9.72 -16.40 18.68
N THR A 5 9.61 -16.61 17.36
CA THR A 5 10.76 -16.47 16.46
C THR A 5 10.88 -15.02 15.98
N PRO A 6 12.08 -14.43 15.91
CA PRO A 6 12.29 -13.03 15.48
C PRO A 6 11.98 -12.76 14.00
N ILE A 7 11.51 -13.76 13.26
CA ILE A 7 11.33 -13.72 11.80
C ILE A 7 10.20 -12.74 11.39
N PRO A 8 9.01 -12.71 12.01
CA PRO A 8 7.96 -11.77 11.65
C PRO A 8 8.35 -10.31 11.92
N TYR A 9 9.03 -10.04 13.04
CA TYR A 9 9.56 -8.72 13.38
C TYR A 9 10.66 -8.27 12.42
N ALA A 10 11.57 -9.16 12.02
CA ALA A 10 12.59 -8.87 11.02
C ALA A 10 12.00 -8.60 9.62
N MET A 11 10.98 -9.34 9.20
CA MET A 11 10.32 -9.10 7.91
C MET A 11 9.49 -7.82 7.91
N ALA A 12 8.76 -7.52 8.99
CA ALA A 12 8.05 -6.25 9.18
C ALA A 12 9.02 -5.06 9.15
N GLY A 13 10.17 -5.19 9.80
CA GLY A 13 11.23 -4.18 9.77
C GLY A 13 11.74 -3.88 8.36
N LEU A 14 11.89 -4.88 7.50
CA LEU A 14 12.32 -4.69 6.11
C LEU A 14 11.31 -3.86 5.29
N PHE A 15 10.01 -4.13 5.41
CA PHE A 15 8.97 -3.41 4.67
C PHE A 15 8.79 -1.97 5.16
N PHE A 16 8.94 -1.74 6.47
CA PHE A 16 8.79 -0.41 7.07
C PHE A 16 9.99 0.52 6.84
N LEU A 17 11.11 0.02 6.33
CA LEU A 17 12.22 0.86 5.85
C LEU A 17 11.91 1.52 4.49
N PHE A 18 11.00 0.95 3.70
CA PHE A 18 10.70 1.45 2.35
C PHE A 18 10.22 2.91 2.30
N PRO A 19 9.29 3.38 3.18
CA PRO A 19 8.89 4.78 3.22
C PRO A 19 10.04 5.72 3.60
N ILE A 20 10.89 5.31 4.55
CA ILE A 20 12.05 6.11 4.99
C ILE A 20 13.05 6.27 3.84
N ILE A 21 13.33 5.19 3.12
CA ILE A 21 14.21 5.18 1.95
C ILE A 21 13.60 6.04 0.84
N PHE A 22 12.30 5.90 0.56
CA PHE A 22 11.60 6.65 -0.47
C PHE A 22 11.66 8.17 -0.23
N PHE A 23 11.32 8.63 0.98
CA PHE A 23 11.38 10.06 1.32
C PHE A 23 12.82 10.59 1.35
N SER A 24 13.77 9.79 1.83
CA SER A 24 15.20 10.17 1.80
C SER A 24 15.70 10.38 0.37
N VAL A 25 15.35 9.48 -0.56
CA VAL A 25 15.69 9.60 -1.98
C VAL A 25 14.95 10.76 -2.65
N LEU A 26 13.70 11.01 -2.28
CA LEU A 26 12.90 12.14 -2.79
C LEU A 26 13.53 13.49 -2.41
N PHE A 27 13.90 13.68 -1.14
CA PHE A 27 14.52 14.92 -0.67
C PHE A 27 15.92 15.12 -1.24
N TRP A 28 16.68 14.02 -1.40
CA TRP A 28 17.98 14.05 -2.07
C TRP A 28 17.87 14.49 -3.53
N THR A 29 16.88 13.97 -4.27
CA THR A 29 16.67 14.32 -5.68
C THR A 29 16.15 15.75 -5.85
N ARG A 30 15.32 16.23 -4.93
CA ARG A 30 14.66 17.55 -5.04
C ARG A 30 15.51 18.72 -4.54
N TYR A 31 16.36 18.51 -3.53
CA TYR A 31 17.09 19.59 -2.87
C TYR A 31 18.62 19.48 -3.01
N LYS A 32 19.11 18.69 -3.98
CA LYS A 32 20.54 18.51 -4.28
C LYS A 32 21.32 19.83 -4.41
N ASN A 33 20.67 20.88 -4.91
CA ASN A 33 21.29 22.19 -5.15
C ASN A 33 21.22 23.16 -3.95
N ARG A 34 20.63 22.78 -2.81
CA ARG A 34 20.54 23.58 -1.58
C ARG A 34 20.85 22.74 -0.33
N PRO A 35 22.15 22.58 0.04
CA PRO A 35 22.57 21.64 1.08
C PRO A 35 21.95 21.96 2.45
N ASP A 36 21.77 23.24 2.79
CA ASP A 36 21.25 23.70 4.08
C ASP A 36 19.83 23.18 4.38
N ARG A 37 18.98 23.09 3.34
CA ARG A 37 17.61 22.55 3.45
C ARG A 37 17.59 21.02 3.38
N LEU A 38 18.51 20.43 2.62
CA LEU A 38 18.60 18.99 2.40
C LEU A 38 18.97 18.24 3.69
N TYR A 39 19.97 18.69 4.45
CA TYR A 39 20.35 18.04 5.71
C TYR A 39 19.27 18.16 6.78
N ILE A 40 18.58 19.30 6.87
CA ILE A 40 17.46 19.49 7.81
C ILE A 40 16.30 18.57 7.46
N LEU A 41 15.90 18.52 6.18
CA LEU A 41 14.79 17.66 5.73
C LEU A 41 15.12 16.17 5.87
N LEU A 42 16.35 15.75 5.52
CA LEU A 42 16.81 14.38 5.72
C LEU A 42 16.85 13.99 7.20
N GLY A 43 17.43 14.85 8.05
CA GLY A 43 17.45 14.63 9.49
C GLY A 43 16.05 14.50 10.07
N LEU A 44 15.13 15.38 9.67
CA LEU A 44 13.74 15.35 10.11
C LEU A 44 13.02 14.08 9.64
N THR A 45 13.25 13.61 8.40
CA THR A 45 12.69 12.34 7.93
C THR A 45 13.26 11.11 8.58
N LEU A 46 14.55 11.11 8.92
CA LEU A 46 15.18 9.98 9.62
C LEU A 46 14.74 9.93 11.08
N VAL A 47 14.58 11.08 11.73
CA VAL A 47 14.14 11.15 13.13
C VAL A 47 12.64 10.82 13.24
N ILE A 48 11.78 11.45 12.45
CA ILE A 48 10.33 11.18 12.49
C ILE A 48 10.02 9.79 11.94
N GLY A 49 10.65 9.41 10.82
CA GLY A 49 10.50 8.07 10.24
C GLY A 49 11.02 6.98 11.16
N GLY A 50 12.18 7.18 11.78
CA GLY A 50 12.75 6.27 12.77
C GLY A 50 11.91 6.16 14.04
N TRP A 51 11.31 7.25 14.51
CA TRP A 51 10.43 7.27 15.67
C TRP A 51 9.10 6.53 15.39
N ILE A 52 8.45 6.80 14.25
CA ILE A 52 7.24 6.07 13.82
C ILE A 52 7.56 4.58 13.62
N TYR A 53 8.73 4.26 13.05
CA TYR A 53 9.20 2.90 12.88
C TYR A 53 9.40 2.17 14.21
N ALA A 54 10.08 2.81 15.17
CA ALA A 54 10.33 2.24 16.49
C ALA A 54 9.04 2.02 17.29
N GLY A 55 8.10 2.97 17.23
CA GLY A 55 6.80 2.85 17.89
C GLY A 55 5.91 1.77 17.28
N LEU A 56 5.83 1.69 15.95
CA LEU A 56 4.87 0.81 15.28
C LEU A 56 5.36 -0.64 15.10
N VAL A 57 6.68 -0.86 14.99
CA VAL A 57 7.26 -2.19 14.73
C VAL A 57 7.77 -2.86 16.00
N PHE A 58 8.31 -2.10 16.95
CA PHE A 58 8.97 -2.64 18.15
C PHE A 58 8.27 -2.29 19.46
N ASP A 59 7.12 -1.61 19.41
CA ASP A 59 6.39 -1.09 20.59
C ASP A 59 7.32 -0.28 21.52
N ALA A 60 8.33 0.35 20.92
CA ALA A 60 9.43 1.02 21.62
C ALA A 60 9.28 2.55 21.47
N ASP A 61 8.06 3.06 21.68
CA ASP A 61 7.80 4.49 21.71
C ASP A 61 8.09 5.07 23.11
N PRO A 62 9.12 5.94 23.28
CA PRO A 62 9.39 6.58 24.56
C PRO A 62 8.27 7.54 25.03
N LEU A 63 7.37 7.95 24.14
CA LEU A 63 6.29 8.90 24.43
C LEU A 63 4.88 8.28 24.44
N LYS A 64 4.74 6.98 24.14
CA LYS A 64 3.47 6.22 24.07
C LYS A 64 2.34 6.90 23.26
N ILE A 65 2.69 7.73 22.27
CA ILE A 65 1.73 8.45 21.42
C ILE A 65 1.34 7.58 20.23
N VAL A 66 2.25 6.73 19.78
CA VAL A 66 2.09 5.83 18.64
C VAL A 66 1.94 4.40 19.15
N HIS A 67 0.88 4.17 19.93
CA HIS A 67 0.43 2.83 20.30
C HIS A 67 -0.88 2.56 19.57
N ILE A 68 -0.90 1.51 18.76
CA ILE A 68 -2.09 1.05 18.08
C ILE A 68 -2.35 -0.36 18.62
N ASP A 69 -3.33 -0.48 19.52
CA ASP A 69 -3.76 -1.79 19.99
C ASP A 69 -4.06 -2.69 18.77
N PRO A 70 -3.61 -3.96 18.78
CA PRO A 70 -3.91 -4.91 17.71
C PRO A 70 -5.42 -5.07 17.54
N ASN A 71 -6.00 -4.34 16.61
CA ASN A 71 -7.38 -4.42 16.20
C ASN A 71 -7.42 -4.93 14.76
N GLN A 72 -8.34 -5.83 14.47
CA GLN A 72 -8.57 -6.35 13.11
C GLN A 72 -8.76 -5.22 12.09
N LEU A 73 -9.40 -4.12 12.47
CA LEU A 73 -9.54 -2.94 11.61
C LEU A 73 -8.20 -2.25 11.33
N ASN A 74 -7.30 -2.17 12.30
CA ASN A 74 -5.99 -1.53 12.13
C ASN A 74 -5.10 -2.34 11.18
N ILE A 75 -5.10 -3.67 11.32
CA ILE A 75 -4.38 -4.57 10.41
C ILE A 75 -4.96 -4.49 9.00
N PHE A 76 -6.28 -4.54 8.86
CA PHE A 76 -6.95 -4.41 7.56
C PHE A 76 -6.58 -3.10 6.86
N VAL A 77 -6.68 -1.97 7.56
CA VAL A 77 -6.33 -0.65 7.03
C VAL A 77 -4.87 -0.60 6.60
N ALA A 78 -3.95 -1.10 7.43
CA ALA A 78 -2.51 -1.13 7.10
C ALA A 78 -2.22 -1.93 5.81
N VAL A 79 -2.83 -3.11 5.66
CA VAL A 79 -2.66 -3.96 4.46
C VAL A 79 -3.26 -3.30 3.21
N VAL A 80 -4.43 -2.68 3.33
CA VAL A 80 -5.06 -1.95 2.22
C VAL A 80 -4.19 -0.77 1.79
N PHE A 81 -3.67 0.01 2.75
CA PHE A 81 -2.78 1.13 2.43
C PHE A 81 -1.47 0.66 1.79
N ALA A 82 -0.87 -0.42 2.29
CA ALA A 82 0.37 -0.98 1.74
C ALA A 82 0.19 -1.50 0.30
N SER A 83 -0.95 -2.10 -0.01
CA SER A 83 -1.25 -2.62 -1.35
C SER A 83 -1.79 -1.56 -2.34
N SER A 84 -2.26 -0.42 -1.83
CA SER A 84 -2.87 0.65 -2.63
C SER A 84 -2.02 1.20 -3.78
N PRO A 85 -0.69 1.41 -3.67
CA PRO A 85 0.09 2.04 -4.73
C PRO A 85 0.12 1.20 -6.01
N GLY A 86 0.10 -0.14 -5.87
CA GLY A 86 0.06 -1.06 -7.00
C GLY A 86 -1.24 -0.96 -7.79
N VAL A 87 -2.36 -0.82 -7.09
CA VAL A 87 -3.69 -0.62 -7.70
C VAL A 87 -3.76 0.76 -8.37
N PHE A 88 -3.32 1.81 -7.68
CA PHE A 88 -3.32 3.18 -8.23
C PHE A 88 -2.50 3.30 -9.52
N ARG A 89 -1.36 2.62 -9.62
CA ARG A 89 -0.52 2.63 -10.83
C ARG A 89 -1.27 2.05 -12.03
N ILE A 90 -1.98 0.95 -11.86
CA ILE A 90 -2.76 0.30 -12.93
C ILE A 90 -3.95 1.17 -13.33
N VAL A 91 -4.73 1.64 -12.37
CA VAL A 91 -5.89 2.52 -12.60
C VAL A 91 -5.47 3.78 -13.36
N ARG A 92 -4.34 4.39 -12.96
CA ARG A 92 -3.79 5.58 -13.63
C ARG A 92 -3.37 5.26 -15.07
N GLY A 93 -2.71 4.12 -15.31
CA GLY A 93 -2.33 3.70 -16.66
C GLY A 93 -3.55 3.56 -17.57
N LEU A 94 -4.58 2.87 -17.09
CA LEU A 94 -5.83 2.67 -17.81
C LEU A 94 -6.59 3.97 -18.08
N THR A 95 -6.62 4.86 -17.08
CA THR A 95 -7.25 6.19 -17.22
C THR A 95 -6.53 7.05 -18.27
N MET A 96 -5.20 7.00 -18.31
CA MET A 96 -4.42 7.74 -19.31
C MET A 96 -4.66 7.23 -20.73
N ASP A 97 -4.85 5.92 -20.91
CA ASP A 97 -5.20 5.31 -22.20
C ASP A 97 -6.63 5.69 -22.64
N ILE A 98 -7.61 5.61 -21.74
CA ILE A 98 -9.00 5.96 -22.05
C ILE A 98 -9.14 7.45 -22.37
N LYS A 99 -8.37 8.31 -21.69
CA LYS A 99 -8.40 9.76 -21.89
C LYS A 99 -8.03 10.18 -23.31
N THR A 100 -7.27 9.39 -24.06
CA THR A 100 -6.88 9.72 -25.44
C THR A 100 -7.93 9.36 -26.49
N ARG A 101 -9.10 8.84 -26.09
CA ARG A 101 -10.16 8.43 -27.03
C ARG A 101 -11.05 9.59 -27.46
N ASP A 102 -11.56 9.50 -28.69
CA ASP A 102 -12.31 10.58 -29.35
C ASP A 102 -13.60 10.99 -28.61
N TYR A 103 -14.28 10.06 -27.94
CA TYR A 103 -15.48 10.38 -27.16
C TYR A 103 -15.16 11.25 -25.94
N VAL A 104 -13.98 11.09 -25.34
CA VAL A 104 -13.52 11.95 -24.23
C VAL A 104 -13.16 13.34 -24.75
N ALA A 105 -12.54 13.42 -25.93
CA ALA A 105 -12.26 14.69 -26.58
C ALA A 105 -13.55 15.44 -26.94
N ALA A 106 -14.56 14.73 -27.45
CA ALA A 106 -15.88 15.30 -27.73
C ALA A 106 -16.60 15.79 -26.47
N ALA A 107 -16.54 15.06 -25.35
CA ALA A 107 -17.09 15.50 -24.07
C ALA A 107 -16.43 16.79 -23.56
N GLN A 108 -15.11 16.92 -23.74
CA GLN A 108 -14.37 18.13 -23.38
C GLN A 108 -14.75 19.33 -24.26
N THR A 109 -14.96 19.14 -25.57
CA THR A 109 -15.39 20.24 -26.46
C THR A 109 -16.83 20.68 -26.19
N ARG A 110 -17.68 19.80 -25.65
CA ARG A 110 -19.00 20.18 -25.11
C ARG A 110 -18.93 21.04 -23.83
N GLY A 111 -17.77 21.17 -23.20
CA GLY A 111 -17.59 21.93 -21.96
C GLY A 111 -18.05 21.19 -20.71
N GLU A 112 -18.07 19.86 -20.73
CA GLU A 112 -18.48 19.08 -19.58
C GLU A 112 -17.49 19.14 -18.42
N SER A 113 -18.02 19.05 -17.20
CA SER A 113 -17.16 19.09 -16.02
C SER A 113 -16.19 17.88 -16.01
N PRO A 114 -14.95 18.06 -15.51
CA PRO A 114 -14.01 16.95 -15.36
C PRO A 114 -14.57 15.79 -14.54
N TRP A 115 -15.46 16.09 -13.57
CA TRP A 115 -16.07 15.07 -12.74
C TRP A 115 -17.08 14.21 -13.53
N TYR A 116 -17.86 14.85 -14.41
CA TYR A 116 -18.75 14.13 -15.32
C TYR A 116 -17.96 13.20 -16.24
N ILE A 117 -16.90 13.71 -16.87
CA ILE A 117 -16.04 12.92 -17.76
C ILE A 117 -15.43 11.72 -17.00
N MET A 118 -14.94 11.91 -15.78
CA MET A 118 -14.37 10.79 -15.02
C MET A 118 -15.40 9.73 -14.64
N LEU A 119 -16.57 10.11 -14.15
CA LEU A 119 -17.57 9.16 -13.63
C LEU A 119 -18.43 8.51 -14.73
N TRP A 120 -18.70 9.23 -15.81
CA TRP A 120 -19.65 8.80 -16.86
C TRP A 120 -18.96 8.37 -18.16
N GLU A 121 -17.80 8.93 -18.50
CA GLU A 121 -17.09 8.53 -19.72
C GLU A 121 -15.97 7.52 -19.39
N ILE A 122 -15.14 7.79 -18.38
CA ILE A 122 -13.94 6.97 -18.11
C ILE A 122 -14.26 5.73 -17.27
N LEU A 123 -14.90 5.90 -16.11
CA LEU A 123 -15.15 4.82 -15.15
C LEU A 123 -15.90 3.61 -15.75
N PRO A 124 -17.01 3.76 -16.50
CA PRO A 124 -17.71 2.61 -17.07
C PRO A 124 -16.91 1.89 -18.17
N ASN A 125 -15.97 2.57 -18.83
CA ASN A 125 -15.06 1.95 -19.80
C ASN A 125 -13.88 1.25 -19.10
N ALA A 126 -13.44 1.77 -17.95
CA ALA A 126 -12.37 1.20 -17.14
C ALA A 126 -12.78 -0.05 -16.34
N ARG A 127 -14.08 -0.22 -16.02
CA ARG A 127 -14.57 -1.29 -15.13
C ARG A 127 -14.18 -2.70 -15.58
N GLY A 128 -14.19 -3.00 -16.88
CA GLY A 128 -13.90 -4.34 -17.41
C GLY A 128 -12.46 -4.76 -17.09
N PRO A 129 -11.46 -4.00 -17.52
CA PRO A 129 -10.07 -4.24 -17.15
C PRO A 129 -9.82 -4.23 -15.63
N LEU A 130 -10.51 -3.37 -14.87
CA LEU A 130 -10.37 -3.33 -13.41
C LEU A 130 -10.90 -4.60 -12.72
N ILE A 131 -12.00 -5.16 -13.20
CA ILE A 131 -12.53 -6.44 -12.68
C ILE A 131 -11.55 -7.57 -12.96
N VAL A 132 -10.97 -7.60 -14.17
CA VAL A 132 -9.97 -8.63 -14.53
C VAL A 132 -8.72 -8.51 -13.65
N ASP A 133 -8.20 -7.29 -13.42
CA ASP A 133 -7.07 -7.05 -12.52
C ASP A 133 -7.39 -7.50 -11.07
N ALA A 134 -8.60 -7.21 -10.57
CA ALA A 134 -9.03 -7.64 -9.26
C ALA A 134 -9.08 -9.18 -9.14
N CYS A 135 -9.62 -9.87 -10.14
CA CYS A 135 -9.64 -11.34 -10.18
C CYS A 135 -8.24 -11.94 -10.20
N LEU A 136 -7.32 -11.37 -10.99
CA LEU A 136 -5.93 -11.80 -11.04
C LEU A 136 -5.26 -11.67 -9.66
N ARG A 137 -5.47 -10.54 -8.98
CA ARG A 137 -4.92 -10.32 -7.62
C ARG A 137 -5.44 -11.35 -6.62
N ILE A 138 -6.73 -11.65 -6.64
CA ILE A 138 -7.32 -12.70 -5.79
C ILE A 138 -6.66 -14.05 -6.10
N GLY A 139 -6.50 -14.40 -7.37
CA GLY A 139 -5.84 -15.65 -7.78
C GLY A 139 -4.41 -15.76 -7.26
N TYR A 140 -3.60 -14.70 -7.42
CA TYR A 140 -2.23 -14.67 -6.92
C TYR A 140 -2.16 -14.78 -5.39
N THR A 141 -3.04 -14.07 -4.68
CA THR A 141 -3.10 -14.15 -3.22
C THR A 141 -3.47 -15.55 -2.74
N THR A 142 -4.43 -16.22 -3.40
CA THR A 142 -4.82 -17.60 -3.05
C THR A 142 -3.68 -18.59 -3.28
N ILE A 143 -2.97 -18.49 -4.41
CA ILE A 143 -1.82 -19.36 -4.70
C ILE A 143 -0.71 -19.12 -3.67
N LEU A 144 -0.42 -17.85 -3.35
CA LEU A 144 0.57 -17.48 -2.34
C LEU A 144 0.20 -18.08 -0.97
N LEU A 145 -1.05 -17.92 -0.54
CA LEU A 145 -1.54 -18.43 0.73
C LEU A 145 -1.47 -19.96 0.80
N GLY A 146 -1.87 -20.66 -0.27
CA GLY A 146 -1.74 -22.10 -0.37
C GLY A 146 -0.27 -22.57 -0.35
N THR A 147 0.61 -21.84 -1.03
CA THR A 147 2.07 -22.13 -1.03
C THR A 147 2.66 -21.95 0.37
N LEU A 148 2.32 -20.86 1.06
CA LEU A 148 2.75 -20.60 2.44
C LEU A 148 2.21 -21.66 3.40
N GLY A 149 0.95 -22.06 3.24
CA GLY A 149 0.34 -23.17 3.99
C GLY A 149 1.08 -24.49 3.80
N TYR A 150 1.48 -24.82 2.56
CA TYR A 150 2.26 -26.03 2.26
C TYR A 150 3.65 -26.02 2.94
N PHE A 151 4.32 -24.87 2.98
CA PHE A 151 5.61 -24.72 3.66
C PHE A 151 5.51 -24.57 5.19
N GLY A 152 4.31 -24.66 5.79
CA GLY A 152 4.10 -24.49 7.23
C GLY A 152 4.28 -23.04 7.72
N LEU A 153 4.31 -22.07 6.80
CA LEU A 153 4.40 -20.62 7.05
C LEU A 153 3.04 -19.91 6.86
N GLY A 154 1.95 -20.68 6.80
CA GLY A 154 0.57 -20.19 6.66
C GLY A 154 0.06 -19.47 7.91
N LEU A 155 -1.13 -18.88 7.80
CA LEU A 155 -1.76 -18.11 8.88
C LEU A 155 -1.86 -18.92 10.19
N ALA A 156 -1.58 -18.27 11.31
CA ALA A 156 -1.66 -18.89 12.63
C ALA A 156 -3.13 -19.27 12.97
N PRO A 157 -3.36 -20.30 13.81
CA PRO A 157 -4.69 -20.90 14.03
C PRO A 157 -5.79 -19.96 14.56
N GLU A 158 -5.45 -18.74 14.93
CA GLU A 158 -6.33 -17.72 15.52
C GLU A 158 -7.05 -16.82 14.50
N SER A 159 -6.73 -16.92 13.20
CA SER A 159 -7.56 -16.30 12.16
C SER A 159 -8.59 -17.30 11.63
N PRO A 160 -9.90 -16.98 11.63
CA PRO A 160 -10.93 -17.85 11.06
C PRO A 160 -10.77 -17.88 9.53
N ASP A 161 -9.99 -18.84 9.04
CA ASP A 161 -10.02 -19.27 7.66
C ASP A 161 -11.22 -20.20 7.46
N TRP A 162 -11.89 -20.11 6.31
CA TRP A 162 -13.03 -20.98 5.99
C TRP A 162 -12.68 -22.49 6.08
N GLY A 163 -11.39 -22.83 5.98
CA GLY A 163 -10.88 -24.20 6.13
C GLY A 163 -10.72 -24.72 7.57
N THR A 164 -10.72 -23.85 8.58
CA THR A 164 -10.63 -24.25 10.00
C THR A 164 -11.98 -24.19 10.73
N ALA A 165 -13.01 -23.63 10.09
CA ALA A 165 -14.37 -23.52 10.65
C ALA A 165 -15.18 -24.83 10.66
N ILE A 166 -14.67 -25.90 10.02
CA ILE A 166 -15.28 -27.24 10.04
C ILE A 166 -14.42 -28.14 10.93
N LYS A 167 -14.69 -28.09 12.23
CA LYS A 167 -14.24 -29.11 13.19
C LYS A 167 -15.29 -29.32 14.27
#